data_AF-A0A1G9J0E9-F1
#
_entry.id   AF-A0A1G9J0E9-F1
#
_cell.length_a   1.000
_cell.length_b   1.000
_cell.length_c   1.000
_cell.angle_alpha   90.00
_cell.angle_beta   90.00
_cell.angle_gamma   90.00
#
_symmetry.space_group_name_H-M   'P 1'
#
loop_
_entity.id
_entity.type
_entity.pdbx_description
1 polymer ?
#
loop_
_entity_poly.entity_id
_entity_poly.type
_entity_poly.pdbx_seq_one_letter_code
_entity_poly.pdbx_strand_id
1 'polypeptide(L)'
;MSLLAGYVFNLHFLTFRNPEHDYKKVYDEYRQLLEEYVYDKLWSEMSAKERLIVSAMTETDEVSKIQSLAKMGNSAFSPYRRRLIKKGIVRGEEYGKLSFTLPLFREYVRDLYRGL
;
A
#
# COMPACT_ATOMS: atom_id res chain seq x y z
N MET A 1 -10.67 -12.38 -4.00
CA MET A 1 -10.46 -13.18 -2.77
C MET A 1 -9.27 -14.15 -2.89
N SER A 2 -8.41 -14.08 -3.92
CA SER A 2 -7.40 -15.12 -4.19
C SER A 2 -5.94 -14.76 -3.86
N LEU A 3 -5.56 -13.48 -3.70
CA LEU A 3 -4.15 -13.10 -3.46
C LEU A 3 -3.79 -13.04 -1.97
N LEU A 4 -4.65 -12.45 -1.13
CA LEU A 4 -4.39 -12.30 0.31
C LEU A 4 -4.37 -13.65 1.06
N ALA A 5 -5.17 -14.63 0.62
CA ALA A 5 -5.23 -15.95 1.26
C ALA A 5 -3.95 -16.78 1.01
N GLY A 6 -3.44 -16.77 -0.23
CA GLY A 6 -2.16 -17.42 -0.55
C GLY A 6 -0.97 -16.75 0.16
N TYR A 7 -1.10 -15.46 0.47
CA TYR A 7 -0.08 -14.67 1.14
C TYR A 7 0.04 -14.98 2.65
N VAL A 8 -1.10 -15.11 3.35
CA VAL A 8 -1.12 -15.56 4.76
C VAL A 8 -0.55 -16.98 4.89
N PHE A 9 -0.81 -17.83 3.90
CA PHE A 9 -0.24 -19.17 3.84
C PHE A 9 1.30 -19.15 3.69
N ASN A 10 1.83 -18.26 2.85
CA ASN A 10 3.27 -18.14 2.65
C ASN A 10 4.00 -17.63 3.90
N LEU A 11 3.43 -16.66 4.63
CA LEU A 11 4.00 -16.20 5.90
C LEU A 11 4.13 -17.34 6.92
N HIS A 12 3.09 -18.16 7.05
CA HIS A 12 3.09 -19.30 7.97
C HIS A 12 4.13 -20.36 7.57
N PHE A 13 4.37 -20.53 6.27
CA PHE A 13 5.39 -21.43 5.75
C PHE A 13 6.81 -20.89 5.99
N LEU A 14 7.04 -19.59 5.81
CA LEU A 14 8.34 -18.94 6.06
C LEU A 14 8.72 -18.98 7.53
N THR A 15 7.77 -18.71 8.44
CA THR A 15 8.02 -18.81 9.89
C THR A 15 8.29 -20.25 10.33
N PHE A 16 7.57 -21.23 9.78
CA PHE A 16 7.77 -22.65 10.08
C PHE A 16 9.11 -23.19 9.57
N ARG A 17 9.62 -22.67 8.44
CA ARG A 17 10.93 -23.06 7.87
C ARG A 17 12.12 -22.36 8.49
N ASN A 18 11.93 -21.52 9.51
CA ASN A 18 13.01 -20.77 10.14
C ASN A 18 13.37 -21.32 11.54
N PRO A 19 14.15 -22.41 11.61
CA PRO A 19 14.57 -23.01 12.88
C PRO A 19 15.50 -22.10 13.70
N GLU A 20 16.14 -21.11 13.08
CA GLU A 20 17.01 -20.14 13.76
C GLU A 20 16.25 -18.92 14.31
N HIS A 21 14.96 -18.81 14.03
CA HIS A 21 14.11 -17.68 14.45
C HIS A 21 14.66 -16.31 14.01
N ASP A 22 15.33 -16.25 12.85
CA ASP A 22 15.73 -14.98 12.26
C ASP A 22 14.52 -14.25 11.64
N TYR A 23 13.80 -13.52 12.50
CA TYR A 23 12.61 -12.77 12.13
C TYR A 23 12.89 -11.68 11.09
N LYS A 24 14.12 -11.15 11.05
CA LYS A 24 14.49 -10.11 10.08
C LYS A 24 14.52 -10.70 8.67
N LYS A 25 15.17 -11.85 8.51
CA LYS A 25 15.21 -12.55 7.22
C LYS A 25 13.82 -12.92 6.71
N VAL A 26 12.95 -13.42 7.58
CA VAL A 26 11.56 -13.75 7.22
C VAL A 26 10.78 -12.50 6.82
N TYR A 27 10.97 -11.39 7.52
CA TYR A 27 10.36 -10.12 7.18
C TYR A 27 10.82 -9.60 5.82
N ASP A 28 12.11 -9.66 5.53
CA ASP A 28 12.68 -9.21 4.26
C ASP A 28 12.20 -10.08 3.08
N GLU A 29 12.19 -11.41 3.23
CA GLU A 29 11.64 -12.35 2.22
C GLU A 29 10.14 -12.11 2.00
N TYR A 30 9.37 -11.91 3.08
CA TYR A 30 7.94 -11.62 3.03
C TYR A 30 7.63 -10.30 2.33
N ARG A 31 8.46 -9.28 2.57
CA ARG A 31 8.39 -7.99 1.91
C ARG A 31 8.70 -8.13 0.42
N GLN A 32 9.79 -8.81 0.05
CA GLN A 32 10.17 -9.01 -1.33
C GLN A 32 9.06 -9.72 -2.14
N LEU A 33 8.42 -10.74 -1.57
CA LEU A 33 7.29 -11.42 -2.19
C LEU A 33 6.08 -10.49 -2.43
N LEU A 34 5.81 -9.55 -1.52
CA LEU A 34 4.75 -8.57 -1.77
C LEU A 34 5.07 -7.66 -2.93
N GLU A 35 6.30 -7.14 -2.94
CA GLU A 35 6.74 -6.17 -3.93
C GLU A 35 6.64 -6.81 -5.33
N GLU A 36 7.27 -7.97 -5.52
CA GLU A 36 7.34 -8.68 -6.80
C GLU A 36 5.97 -9.15 -7.33
N TYR A 37 5.13 -9.74 -6.47
CA TYR A 37 3.91 -10.42 -6.93
C TYR A 37 2.63 -9.59 -6.79
N VAL A 38 2.61 -8.58 -5.92
CA VAL A 38 1.39 -7.84 -5.58
C VAL A 38 1.54 -6.35 -5.87
N TYR A 39 2.58 -5.71 -5.37
CA TYR A 39 2.68 -4.24 -5.38
C TYR A 39 3.17 -3.67 -6.70
N ASP A 40 4.10 -4.32 -7.39
CA ASP A 40 4.52 -3.91 -8.73
C ASP A 40 3.34 -3.90 -9.70
N LYS A 41 2.54 -4.97 -9.67
CA LYS A 41 1.33 -5.09 -10.48
C LYS A 41 0.31 -4.02 -10.11
N LEU A 42 -0.03 -3.88 -8.82
CA LEU A 42 -0.96 -2.85 -8.35
C LEU A 42 -0.54 -1.44 -8.76
N TRP A 43 0.75 -1.12 -8.59
CA TRP A 43 1.32 0.17 -8.95
C TRP A 43 1.22 0.43 -10.45
N SER A 44 1.53 -0.58 -11.28
CA SER A 44 1.45 -0.49 -12.74
C SER A 44 0.02 -0.20 -13.24
N GLU A 45 -1.00 -0.74 -12.58
CA GLU A 45 -2.42 -0.54 -12.90
C GLU A 45 -3.01 0.77 -12.35
N MET A 46 -2.29 1.48 -11.48
CA MET A 46 -2.70 2.79 -10.98
C MET A 46 -2.49 3.87 -12.03
N SER A 47 -3.50 4.74 -12.17
CA SER A 47 -3.36 6.00 -12.91
C SER A 47 -2.39 6.96 -12.20
N ALA A 48 -1.81 7.89 -12.95
CA ALA A 48 -0.91 8.91 -12.39
C ALA A 48 -1.52 9.69 -11.21
N LYS A 49 -2.83 9.97 -11.27
CA LYS A 49 -3.56 10.66 -10.20
C LYS A 49 -3.76 9.80 -8.96
N GLU A 50 -4.00 8.49 -9.12
CA GLU A 50 -4.03 7.56 -7.99
C GLU A 50 -2.67 7.48 -7.32
N ARG A 51 -1.58 7.40 -8.11
CA ARG A 51 -0.20 7.38 -7.58
C ARG A 51 0.13 8.66 -6.79
N LEU A 52 -0.31 9.83 -7.22
CA LEU A 52 -0.14 11.09 -6.46
C LEU A 52 -0.82 11.05 -5.09
N ILE A 53 -2.04 10.50 -5.02
CA ILE A 53 -2.78 10.38 -3.76
C ILE A 53 -2.07 9.38 -2.83
N VAL A 54 -1.71 8.22 -3.37
CA VAL A 54 -1.01 7.16 -2.62
C VAL A 54 0.38 7.61 -2.15
N SER A 55 1.08 8.38 -2.97
CA SER A 55 2.34 9.03 -2.59
C SER A 55 2.13 10.06 -1.48
N ALA A 56 1.15 10.96 -1.59
CA ALA A 56 0.83 11.90 -0.52
C ALA A 56 0.45 11.20 0.80
N MET A 57 -0.20 10.04 0.70
CA MET A 57 -0.53 9.22 1.86
C MET A 57 0.69 8.66 2.59
N THR A 58 1.90 8.60 1.99
CA THR A 58 3.10 8.13 2.71
C THR A 58 3.51 9.05 3.86
N GLU A 59 3.14 10.32 3.76
CA GLU A 59 3.49 11.38 4.70
C GLU A 59 2.40 11.62 5.75
N THR A 60 1.13 11.38 5.42
CA THR A 60 0.01 11.68 6.31
C THR A 60 -1.25 10.89 5.97
N ASP A 61 -2.06 10.60 6.98
CA ASP A 61 -3.36 9.96 6.83
C ASP A 61 -4.50 10.99 6.76
N GLU A 62 -4.24 12.28 7.00
CA GLU A 62 -5.26 13.33 6.98
C GLU A 62 -5.68 13.69 5.56
N VAL A 63 -6.97 13.54 5.24
CA VAL A 63 -7.51 13.77 3.89
C VAL A 63 -7.22 15.17 3.37
N SER A 64 -7.33 16.20 4.21
CA SER A 64 -7.05 17.60 3.86
C SER A 64 -5.58 17.82 3.45
N LYS A 65 -4.64 17.22 4.17
CA LYS A 65 -3.21 17.28 3.85
C LYS A 65 -2.88 16.46 2.63
N ILE A 66 -3.45 15.26 2.49
CA ILE A 66 -3.28 14.41 1.30
C ILE A 66 -3.71 15.17 0.04
N GLN A 67 -4.88 15.82 0.07
CA GLN A 67 -5.37 16.63 -1.06
C GLN A 67 -4.40 17.75 -1.44
N SER A 68 -3.87 18.45 -0.42
CA SER A 68 -2.91 19.54 -0.60
C SER A 68 -1.59 19.05 -1.21
N LEU A 69 -1.04 17.95 -0.69
CA LEU A 69 0.20 17.34 -1.18
C LEU A 69 0.04 16.79 -2.61
N ALA A 70 -1.11 16.18 -2.90
CA ALA A 70 -1.46 15.71 -4.24
C ALA A 70 -1.77 16.85 -5.22
N LYS A 71 -1.83 18.10 -4.76
CA LYS A 71 -2.21 19.30 -5.52
C LYS A 71 -3.54 19.10 -6.27
N MET A 72 -4.51 18.49 -5.61
CA MET A 72 -5.84 18.19 -6.19
C MET A 72 -6.96 18.91 -5.46
N GLY A 73 -7.87 19.53 -6.24
CA GLY A 73 -9.12 20.05 -5.71
C GLY A 73 -10.11 18.96 -5.29
N ASN A 74 -11.07 19.31 -4.43
CA ASN A 74 -12.07 18.38 -3.86
C ASN A 74 -12.86 17.57 -4.89
N SER A 75 -13.25 18.21 -5.99
CA SER A 75 -14.00 17.57 -7.09
C SER A 75 -13.17 16.52 -7.82
N ALA A 76 -11.87 16.76 -7.98
CA ALA A 76 -10.94 15.82 -8.61
C ALA A 76 -10.59 14.67 -7.66
N PHE A 77 -10.42 14.93 -6.37
CA PHE A 77 -9.99 13.92 -5.39
C PHE A 77 -11.04 12.82 -5.15
N SER A 78 -12.32 13.21 -5.02
CA SER A 78 -13.38 12.29 -4.58
C SER A 78 -13.57 11.04 -5.46
N PRO A 79 -13.56 11.14 -6.81
CA PRO A 79 -13.60 9.97 -7.69
C PRO A 79 -12.41 9.02 -7.51
N TYR A 80 -11.19 9.54 -7.30
CA TYR A 80 -10.00 8.69 -7.12
C TYR A 80 -9.98 8.03 -5.74
N ARG A 81 -10.36 8.74 -4.68
CA ARG A 81 -10.57 8.13 -3.35
C ARG A 81 -11.54 6.95 -3.45
N ARG A 82 -12.70 7.13 -4.10
CA ARG A 82 -13.70 6.07 -4.27
C ARG A 82 -13.15 4.88 -5.07
N ARG A 83 -12.37 5.13 -6.12
CA ARG A 83 -11.70 4.07 -6.90
C ARG A 83 -10.70 3.29 -6.06
N LEU A 84 -9.85 3.96 -5.28
CA LEU A 84 -8.87 3.32 -4.40
C LEU A 84 -9.55 2.48 -3.31
N ILE A 85 -10.68 2.96 -2.74
CA ILE A 85 -11.50 2.19 -1.79
C ILE A 85 -12.10 0.96 -2.46
N LYS A 86 -12.69 1.11 -3.66
CA LYS A 86 -13.28 -0.01 -4.41
C LYS A 86 -12.24 -1.07 -4.79
N LYS A 87 -11.00 -0.64 -5.07
CA LYS A 87 -9.86 -1.54 -5.31
C LYS A 87 -9.35 -2.22 -4.03
N GLY A 88 -9.80 -1.79 -2.85
CA GLY A 88 -9.36 -2.33 -1.56
C GLY A 88 -7.94 -1.91 -1.16
N ILE A 89 -7.42 -0.83 -1.74
CA ILE A 89 -6.05 -0.33 -1.50
C ILE A 89 -6.02 0.58 -0.28
N VAL A 90 -7.08 1.37 -0.11
CA VAL A 90 -7.24 2.32 0.99
C VAL A 90 -8.59 2.12 1.67
N ARG A 91 -8.65 2.46 2.94
CA ARG A 91 -9.87 2.54 3.75
C ARG A 91 -9.99 3.93 4.36
N GLY A 92 -11.21 4.40 4.51
CA GLY A 92 -11.52 5.72 5.08
C GLY A 92 -12.70 5.63 6.02
N GLU A 93 -12.60 4.72 6.99
CA GLU A 93 -13.60 4.47 8.04
C GLU A 93 -13.61 5.59 9.08
N GLU A 94 -12.44 6.13 9.39
CA GLU A 94 -12.28 7.28 10.27
C GLU A 94 -12.56 8.60 9.54
N TYR A 95 -13.37 9.47 10.16
CA TYR A 95 -13.68 10.77 9.59
C TYR A 95 -12.40 11.61 9.39
N GLY A 96 -12.24 12.17 8.19
CA GLY A 96 -11.09 12.99 7.85
C GLY A 96 -9.79 12.22 7.63
N LYS A 97 -9.80 10.88 7.69
CA LYS A 97 -8.61 10.06 7.48
C LYS A 97 -8.74 9.07 6.33
N LEU A 98 -7.59 8.70 5.79
CA LEU A 98 -7.41 7.70 4.77
C LEU A 98 -6.16 6.88 5.11
N SER A 99 -6.31 5.56 5.22
CA SER A 99 -5.21 4.66 5.57
C SER A 99 -5.11 3.54 4.54
N PHE A 100 -3.92 2.98 4.37
CA PHE A 100 -3.74 1.80 3.53
C PHE A 100 -4.41 0.58 4.16
N THR A 101 -4.97 -0.27 3.30
CA THR A 101 -5.50 -1.58 3.68
C THR A 101 -4.42 -2.67 3.54
N LEU A 102 -3.43 -2.44 2.67
CA LEU A 102 -2.36 -3.39 2.38
C LEU A 102 -1.21 -3.21 3.39
N PRO A 103 -0.68 -4.29 3.99
CA PRO A 103 0.47 -4.22 4.89
C PRO A 103 1.71 -3.75 4.12
N LEU A 104 2.66 -3.05 4.73
CA LEU A 104 3.94 -2.66 4.08
C LEU A 104 3.87 -1.82 2.80
N PHE A 105 2.66 -1.50 2.30
CA PHE A 105 2.48 -0.79 1.05
C PHE A 105 2.92 0.67 1.14
N ARG A 106 2.84 1.26 2.34
CA ARG A 106 3.36 2.60 2.61
C ARG A 106 4.86 2.66 2.40
N GLU A 107 5.58 1.67 2.92
CA GLU A 107 7.02 1.54 2.84
C GLU A 107 7.45 1.31 1.38
N TYR A 108 6.76 0.41 0.68
CA TYR A 108 6.96 0.18 -0.75
C TYR A 108 6.83 1.49 -1.56
N VAL A 109 5.73 2.23 -1.39
CA VAL A 109 5.53 3.50 -2.11
C VAL A 109 6.62 4.50 -1.73
N ARG A 110 6.96 4.62 -0.44
CA ARG A 110 8.01 5.55 0.00
C ARG A 110 9.36 5.23 -0.65
N ASP A 111 9.72 3.96 -0.76
CA ASP A 111 11.01 3.53 -1.29
C ASP A 111 11.08 3.73 -2.82
N LEU A 112 9.97 3.58 -3.54
CA LEU A 112 9.89 3.95 -4.97
C LEU A 112 10.29 5.41 -5.24
N TYR A 113 9.91 6.35 -4.36
CA TYR A 113 10.23 7.77 -4.52
C TYR A 113 11.57 8.18 -3.92
N ARG A 114 12.19 7.33 -3.09
CA ARG A 114 13.54 7.56 -2.55
C ARG A 114 14.64 7.14 -3.54
N GLY A 115 14.33 6.27 -4.49
CA GLY A 115 15.25 5.80 -5.54
C GLY A 115 15.32 6.67 -6.79
N LEU A 116 14.71 7.87 -6.78
CA LEU A 116 14.74 8.87 -7.87
C LEU A 116 15.69 10.03 -7.56
#